data_AF-A0A6J4QB02-F1
#
_entry.id   AF-A0A6J4QB02-F1
#
_cell.length_a   1.000
_cell.length_b   1.000
_cell.length_c   1.000
_cell.angle_alpha   90.00
_cell.angle_beta   90.00
_cell.angle_gamma   90.00
#
_symmetry.space_group_name_H-M   'P 1'
#
loop_
_entity.id
_entity.type
_entity.pdbx_description
1 polymer ?
#
loop_
_entity_poly.entity_id
_entity_poly.type
_entity_poly.pdbx_seq_one_letter_code
_entity_poly.pdbx_strand_id
1 'polypeptide(L)'
;MDFLGSIMGSGERREDYRDFTNRYDEGAPYDRISDEEAMSRYAEVAPNLSDDEYHESAREAFSRMDPEERAQFGQQLREQADQQGYGDFIDRDHDGQDDRFQDPDHLAQMTSRMHREQPDMLGSLLGGMMGGGGAGLLGGMMGGGGTSGSHGASGGSGMMGNPIAKAALSGIAAMAAKKMMGGR
;
A
#
# COMPACT_ATOMS: atom_id res chain seq x y z
N MET A 1 -6.46 14.84 29.39
CA MET A 1 -6.26 16.27 29.07
C MET A 1 -5.53 16.25 27.74
N ASP A 2 -6.22 16.15 26.60
CA ASP A 2 -5.58 15.76 25.32
C ASP A 2 -5.95 16.66 24.14
N PHE A 3 -6.43 17.87 24.43
CA PHE A 3 -6.73 18.86 23.39
C PHE A 3 -5.47 19.55 22.84
N LEU A 4 -4.43 19.69 23.68
CA LEU A 4 -3.14 20.30 23.29
C LEU A 4 -2.24 19.36 22.48
N GLY A 5 -2.46 18.03 22.52
CA GLY A 5 -1.76 17.07 21.67
C GLY A 5 -2.35 16.93 20.25
N SER A 6 -3.68 17.08 20.11
CA SER A 6 -4.36 17.00 18.81
C SER A 6 -4.23 18.25 17.94
N ILE A 7 -4.00 19.43 18.54
CA ILE A 7 -3.81 20.68 17.79
C ILE A 7 -2.37 20.87 17.28
N MET A 8 -1.37 20.31 17.96
CA MET A 8 0.02 20.37 17.50
C MET A 8 0.32 19.29 16.44
N GLY A 9 -0.20 18.07 16.63
CA GLY A 9 -0.04 16.97 15.66
C GLY A 9 -0.92 17.05 14.40
N SER A 10 -1.77 18.07 14.24
CA SER A 10 -2.54 18.32 13.01
C SER A 10 -1.85 19.30 12.06
N GLY A 11 -0.95 20.15 12.56
CA GLY A 11 -0.03 20.94 11.74
C GLY A 11 1.09 20.07 11.18
N GLU A 12 1.73 19.28 12.05
CA GLU A 12 2.81 18.34 11.68
C GLU A 12 2.33 17.30 10.67
N ARG A 13 1.14 16.71 10.85
CA ARG A 13 0.58 15.76 9.86
C ARG A 13 0.37 16.36 8.48
N ARG A 14 -0.01 17.64 8.41
CA ARG A 14 -0.25 18.30 7.12
C ARG A 14 1.06 18.64 6.41
N GLU A 15 2.10 18.99 7.17
CA GLU A 15 3.47 19.15 6.65
C GLU A 15 4.04 17.82 6.19
N ASP A 16 3.86 16.76 6.96
CA ASP A 16 4.24 15.38 6.62
C ASP A 16 3.64 14.91 5.29
N TYR A 17 2.33 15.11 5.09
CA TYR A 17 1.68 14.74 3.83
C TYR A 17 2.19 15.57 2.67
N ARG A 18 2.45 16.86 2.89
CA ARG A 18 3.00 17.73 1.85
C ARG A 18 4.42 17.29 1.48
N ASP A 19 5.27 16.98 2.46
CA ASP A 19 6.61 16.46 2.23
C ASP A 19 6.58 15.11 1.49
N PHE A 20 5.72 14.19 1.92
CA PHE A 20 5.52 12.89 1.27
C PHE A 20 5.07 13.04 -0.20
N THR A 21 4.08 13.90 -0.46
CA THR A 21 3.56 14.15 -1.81
C THR A 21 4.55 14.91 -2.69
N ASN A 22 5.35 15.81 -2.13
CA ASN A 22 6.45 16.48 -2.83
C ASN A 22 7.55 15.49 -3.21
N ARG A 23 7.99 14.65 -2.26
CA ARG A 23 8.97 13.58 -2.51
C ARG A 23 8.50 12.61 -3.58
N TYR A 24 7.20 12.31 -3.60
CA TYR A 24 6.56 11.50 -4.62
C TYR A 24 6.58 12.18 -6.00
N ASP A 25 6.46 13.51 -6.08
CA ASP A 25 6.49 14.27 -7.34
C ASP A 25 7.90 14.55 -7.89
N GLU A 26 8.90 14.66 -7.01
CA GLU A 26 10.28 15.06 -7.35
C GLU A 26 11.18 13.90 -7.81
N GLY A 27 10.67 12.68 -7.95
CA GLY A 27 11.45 11.51 -8.37
C GLY A 27 10.59 10.30 -8.73
N ALA A 28 11.22 9.19 -9.14
CA ALA A 28 10.51 7.93 -9.34
C ALA A 28 9.80 7.53 -8.02
N PRO A 29 8.54 7.07 -8.07
CA PRO A 29 7.55 7.17 -6.99
C PRO A 29 7.81 6.35 -5.71
N TYR A 30 9.02 5.84 -5.51
CA TYR A 30 9.36 4.85 -4.48
C TYR A 30 10.82 4.92 -4.01
N ASP A 31 11.69 5.72 -4.65
CA ASP A 31 13.10 5.80 -4.25
C ASP A 31 13.30 6.55 -2.93
N ARG A 32 12.43 7.53 -2.64
CA ARG A 32 12.51 8.39 -1.45
C ARG A 32 11.46 8.11 -0.38
N ILE A 33 10.66 7.08 -0.61
CA ILE A 33 9.60 6.64 0.29
C ILE A 33 9.97 5.23 0.75
N SER A 34 10.03 5.01 2.07
CA SER A 34 10.25 3.67 2.60
C SER A 34 8.99 2.83 2.50
N ASP A 35 9.19 1.53 2.54
CA ASP A 35 8.14 0.52 2.49
C ASP A 35 7.15 0.70 3.66
N GLU A 36 7.65 0.91 4.87
CA GLU A 36 6.80 1.18 6.04
C GLU A 36 6.08 2.53 5.94
N GLU A 37 6.73 3.55 5.37
CA GLU A 37 6.11 4.86 5.18
C GLU A 37 4.95 4.78 4.19
N ALA A 38 5.13 4.12 3.03
CA ALA A 38 4.07 3.91 2.06
C ALA A 38 2.87 3.17 2.67
N MET A 39 3.12 2.09 3.41
CA MET A 39 2.07 1.30 4.06
C MET A 39 1.37 2.08 5.17
N SER A 40 2.12 2.80 6.01
CA SER A 40 1.56 3.61 7.09
C SER A 40 0.69 4.73 6.55
N ARG A 41 1.15 5.46 5.52
CA ARG A 41 0.36 6.51 4.89
C ARG A 41 -0.87 5.94 4.20
N TYR A 42 -0.74 4.84 3.48
CA TYR A 42 -1.87 4.14 2.87
C TYR A 42 -2.92 3.72 3.91
N ALA A 43 -2.51 3.10 5.01
CA ALA A 43 -3.42 2.67 6.07
C ALA A 43 -4.12 3.84 6.79
N GLU A 44 -3.48 5.01 6.85
CA GLU A 44 -4.09 6.21 7.42
C GLU A 44 -5.10 6.85 6.47
N VAL A 45 -4.82 6.87 5.15
CA VAL A 45 -5.67 7.58 4.19
C VAL A 45 -6.76 6.71 3.59
N ALA A 46 -6.47 5.45 3.23
CA ALA A 46 -7.39 4.55 2.54
C ALA A 46 -8.78 4.45 3.21
N PRO A 47 -8.92 4.20 4.53
CA PRO A 47 -10.24 4.08 5.16
C PRO A 47 -11.02 5.39 5.24
N ASN A 48 -10.38 6.54 4.99
CA ASN A 48 -11.02 7.86 5.00
C ASN A 48 -11.49 8.30 3.61
N LEU A 49 -11.13 7.56 2.55
CA LEU A 49 -11.51 7.87 1.17
C LEU A 49 -12.88 7.26 0.86
N SER A 50 -13.69 7.99 0.09
CA SER A 50 -14.84 7.37 -0.59
C SER A 50 -14.37 6.41 -1.69
N ASP A 51 -15.24 5.49 -2.10
CA ASP A 51 -14.92 4.51 -3.14
C ASP A 51 -14.45 5.18 -4.45
N ASP A 52 -15.09 6.29 -4.84
CA ASP A 52 -14.75 7.03 -6.05
C ASP A 52 -13.38 7.70 -5.93
N GLU A 53 -13.08 8.29 -4.75
CA GLU A 53 -11.78 8.90 -4.47
C GLU A 53 -10.66 7.87 -4.43
N TYR A 54 -10.91 6.70 -3.84
CA TYR A 54 -9.98 5.59 -3.82
C TYR A 54 -9.71 5.11 -5.24
N HIS A 55 -10.75 4.87 -6.03
CA HIS A 55 -10.65 4.40 -7.41
C HIS A 55 -9.85 5.37 -8.29
N GLU A 56 -10.18 6.66 -8.24
CA GLU A 56 -9.48 7.67 -9.02
C GLU A 56 -8.01 7.77 -8.57
N SER A 57 -7.74 7.75 -7.27
CA SER A 57 -6.37 7.79 -6.74
C SER A 57 -5.55 6.56 -7.16
N ALA A 58 -6.16 5.37 -7.14
CA ALA A 58 -5.53 4.14 -7.60
C ALA A 58 -5.26 4.17 -9.11
N ARG A 59 -6.23 4.60 -9.91
CA ARG A 59 -6.06 4.75 -11.36
C ARG A 59 -4.91 5.69 -11.69
N GLU A 60 -4.84 6.85 -11.04
CA GLU A 60 -3.77 7.82 -11.25
C GLU A 60 -2.40 7.26 -10.83
N ALA A 61 -2.34 6.54 -9.71
CA ALA A 61 -1.14 5.86 -9.25
C ALA A 61 -0.63 4.82 -10.26
N PHE A 62 -1.51 3.91 -10.69
CA PHE A 62 -1.17 2.89 -11.69
C PHE A 62 -0.84 3.50 -13.05
N SER A 63 -1.49 4.60 -13.44
CA SER A 63 -1.21 5.29 -14.72
C SER A 63 0.20 5.89 -14.77
N ARG A 64 0.83 6.13 -13.62
CA ARG A 64 2.23 6.58 -13.52
C ARG A 64 3.25 5.45 -13.57
N MET A 65 2.83 4.22 -13.28
CA MET A 65 3.68 3.03 -13.40
C MET A 65 3.80 2.64 -14.88
N ASP A 66 4.86 1.93 -15.24
CA ASP A 66 4.97 1.35 -16.57
C ASP A 66 4.02 0.14 -16.73
N PRO A 67 3.58 -0.20 -17.97
CA PRO A 67 2.71 -1.36 -18.19
C PRO A 67 3.27 -2.67 -17.63
N GLU A 68 4.60 -2.83 -17.66
CA GLU A 68 5.31 -4.00 -17.12
C GLU A 68 5.25 -4.04 -15.60
N GLU A 69 5.43 -2.90 -14.91
CA GLU A 69 5.30 -2.81 -13.44
C GLU A 69 3.86 -3.12 -13.00
N ARG A 70 2.87 -2.63 -13.75
CA ARG A 70 1.46 -2.93 -13.50
C ARG A 70 1.14 -4.42 -13.67
N ALA A 71 1.64 -5.04 -14.74
CA ALA A 71 1.47 -6.48 -14.95
C ALA A 71 2.08 -7.29 -13.81
N GLN A 72 3.29 -6.93 -13.39
CA GLN A 72 3.98 -7.60 -12.27
C GLN A 72 3.20 -7.43 -10.95
N PHE A 73 2.67 -6.23 -10.68
CA PHE A 73 1.81 -5.99 -9.52
C PHE A 73 0.59 -6.91 -9.51
N GLY A 74 -0.15 -6.97 -10.62
CA GLY A 74 -1.34 -7.81 -10.74
C GLY A 74 -1.03 -9.30 -10.59
N GLN A 75 0.07 -9.76 -11.19
CA GLN A 75 0.54 -11.14 -11.05
C GLN A 75 0.84 -11.50 -9.60
N GLN A 76 1.61 -10.68 -8.90
CA GLN A 76 1.98 -10.91 -7.49
C GLN A 76 0.77 -10.84 -6.57
N LEU A 77 -0.16 -9.91 -6.84
CA LEU A 77 -1.39 -9.80 -6.09
C LEU A 77 -2.25 -11.06 -6.23
N ARG A 78 -2.34 -11.62 -7.45
CA ARG A 78 -3.00 -12.91 -7.70
C ARG A 78 -2.30 -14.04 -6.96
N GLU A 79 -0.99 -14.19 -7.12
CA GLU A 79 -0.21 -15.24 -6.45
C GLU A 79 -0.39 -15.18 -4.92
N GLN A 80 -0.44 -13.98 -4.35
CA GLN A 80 -0.66 -13.78 -2.92
C GLN A 80 -2.10 -14.08 -2.51
N ALA A 81 -3.07 -13.76 -3.38
CA ALA A 81 -4.48 -14.09 -3.18
C ALA A 81 -4.70 -15.60 -3.22
N ASP A 82 -4.13 -16.31 -4.19
CA ASP A 82 -4.17 -17.77 -4.29
C ASP A 82 -3.61 -18.43 -3.02
N GLN A 83 -2.45 -17.95 -2.54
CA GLN A 83 -1.83 -18.44 -1.31
C GLN A 83 -2.69 -18.22 -0.06
N GLN A 84 -3.50 -17.15 -0.03
CA GLN A 84 -4.40 -16.83 1.08
C GLN A 84 -5.82 -17.41 0.87
N GLY A 85 -6.09 -18.10 -0.23
CA GLY A 85 -7.41 -18.66 -0.56
C GLY A 85 -8.41 -17.66 -1.15
N TYR A 86 -7.93 -16.50 -1.63
CA TYR A 86 -8.70 -15.45 -2.27
C TYR A 86 -8.53 -15.39 -3.81
N GLY A 87 -7.92 -16.40 -4.43
CA GLY A 87 -7.71 -16.47 -5.88
C GLY A 87 -8.96 -16.17 -6.71
N ASP A 88 -10.10 -16.74 -6.32
CA ASP A 88 -11.43 -16.53 -6.93
C ASP A 88 -11.89 -15.07 -6.96
N PHE A 89 -11.35 -14.21 -6.09
CA PHE A 89 -11.69 -12.81 -6.07
C PHE A 89 -11.03 -12.04 -7.23
N ILE A 90 -9.77 -12.38 -7.50
CA ILE A 90 -8.92 -11.74 -8.52
C ILE A 90 -9.22 -12.32 -9.90
N ASP A 91 -9.35 -13.65 -9.99
CA ASP A 91 -9.66 -14.39 -11.22
C ASP A 91 -11.09 -14.94 -11.16
N ARG A 92 -12.08 -14.05 -11.25
CA ARG A 92 -13.50 -14.42 -11.10
C ARG A 92 -14.06 -15.12 -12.34
N ASP A 93 -13.51 -14.83 -13.51
CA ASP A 93 -13.88 -15.44 -14.79
C ASP A 93 -13.06 -16.71 -15.11
N HIS A 94 -12.07 -17.07 -14.27
CA HIS A 94 -11.17 -18.22 -14.44
C HIS A 94 -10.58 -18.29 -15.86
N ASP A 95 -10.37 -17.13 -16.48
CA ASP A 95 -10.02 -17.04 -17.88
C ASP A 95 -8.50 -17.07 -18.09
N GLY A 96 -7.73 -16.94 -17.01
CA GLY A 96 -6.27 -16.95 -17.01
C GLY A 96 -5.65 -15.80 -17.83
N GLN A 97 -6.43 -14.78 -18.20
CA GLN A 97 -5.95 -13.66 -19.01
C GLN A 97 -5.46 -12.52 -18.12
N ASP A 98 -4.16 -12.56 -17.85
CA ASP A 98 -3.41 -11.61 -17.03
C ASP A 98 -2.98 -10.33 -17.79
N ASP A 99 -3.24 -10.26 -19.10
CA ASP A 99 -2.89 -9.10 -19.93
C ASP A 99 -3.62 -7.82 -19.48
N ARG A 100 -4.76 -7.98 -18.81
CA ARG A 100 -5.55 -6.88 -18.22
C ARG A 100 -4.87 -6.21 -17.04
N PHE A 101 -3.88 -6.86 -16.40
CA PHE A 101 -3.10 -6.23 -15.34
C PHE A 101 -2.22 -5.08 -15.86
N GLN A 102 -1.96 -5.02 -17.18
CA GLN A 102 -1.26 -3.89 -17.79
C GLN A 102 -2.13 -2.63 -17.87
N ASP A 103 -3.45 -2.74 -17.68
CA ASP A 103 -4.37 -1.61 -17.72
C ASP A 103 -4.48 -0.95 -16.33
N PRO A 104 -4.12 0.34 -16.19
CA PRO A 104 -4.23 1.04 -14.92
C PRO A 104 -5.67 1.17 -14.40
N ASP A 105 -6.67 1.23 -15.30
CA ASP A 105 -8.08 1.32 -14.91
C ASP A 105 -8.57 -0.02 -14.34
N HIS A 106 -8.17 -1.13 -14.97
CA HIS A 106 -8.48 -2.47 -14.50
C HIS A 106 -7.90 -2.73 -13.10
N LEU A 107 -6.62 -2.41 -12.88
CA LEU A 107 -6.00 -2.56 -11.57
C LEU A 107 -6.68 -1.69 -10.50
N ALA A 108 -7.04 -0.45 -10.84
CA ALA A 108 -7.75 0.45 -9.94
C ALA A 108 -9.14 -0.09 -9.59
N GLN A 109 -9.90 -0.58 -10.57
CA GLN A 109 -11.21 -1.17 -10.34
C GLN A 109 -11.11 -2.40 -9.45
N MET A 110 -10.12 -3.25 -9.69
CA MET A 110 -9.87 -4.45 -8.90
C MET A 110 -9.52 -4.11 -7.45
N THR A 111 -8.56 -3.21 -7.19
CA THR A 111 -8.19 -2.81 -5.83
C THR A 111 -9.30 -2.05 -5.12
N SER A 112 -10.06 -1.21 -5.83
CA SER A 112 -11.23 -0.51 -5.27
C SER A 112 -12.32 -1.48 -4.85
N ARG A 113 -12.54 -2.52 -5.66
CA ARG A 113 -13.48 -3.58 -5.34
C ARG A 113 -13.05 -4.34 -4.08
N MET A 114 -11.77 -4.72 -3.99
CA MET A 114 -11.23 -5.34 -2.77
C MET A 114 -11.43 -4.42 -1.57
N HIS A 115 -11.08 -3.13 -1.69
CA HIS A 115 -11.23 -2.17 -0.61
C HIS A 115 -12.68 -2.05 -0.12
N ARG A 116 -13.65 -2.03 -1.05
CA ARG A 116 -15.09 -1.95 -0.74
C ARG A 116 -15.65 -3.24 -0.14
N GLU A 117 -15.36 -4.39 -0.75
CA GLU A 117 -15.94 -5.67 -0.36
C GLU A 117 -15.24 -6.23 0.90
N GLN A 118 -13.91 -6.08 0.99
CA GLN A 118 -13.07 -6.54 2.09
C GLN A 118 -11.88 -5.58 2.32
N PRO A 119 -12.06 -4.49 3.08
CA PRO A 119 -10.99 -3.51 3.31
C PRO A 119 -9.72 -4.13 3.93
N ASP A 120 -9.90 -5.18 4.76
CA ASP A 120 -8.80 -5.93 5.37
C ASP A 120 -8.06 -6.85 4.38
N MET A 121 -8.73 -7.32 3.32
CA MET A 121 -8.14 -8.25 2.34
C MET A 121 -6.97 -7.62 1.62
N LEU A 122 -7.16 -6.41 1.09
CA LEU A 122 -6.10 -5.71 0.37
C LEU A 122 -4.89 -5.45 1.29
N GLY A 123 -5.13 -5.06 2.54
CA GLY A 123 -4.07 -4.89 3.54
C GLY A 123 -3.34 -6.19 3.88
N SER A 124 -4.05 -7.32 3.97
CA SER A 124 -3.49 -8.65 4.21
C SER A 124 -2.64 -9.15 3.04
N LEU A 125 -3.14 -9.00 1.82
CA LEU A 125 -2.41 -9.38 0.59
C LEU A 125 -1.15 -8.55 0.44
N LEU A 126 -1.30 -7.24 0.57
CA LEU A 126 -0.21 -6.29 0.46
C LEU A 126 0.82 -6.42 1.58
N GLY A 127 0.37 -6.73 2.80
CA GLY A 127 1.23 -7.07 3.92
C GLY A 127 2.08 -8.31 3.59
N GLY A 128 1.49 -9.34 3.00
CA GLY A 128 2.24 -10.51 2.50
C GLY A 128 3.28 -10.16 1.44
N MET A 129 2.93 -9.24 0.53
CA MET A 129 3.81 -8.80 -0.57
C MET A 129 4.96 -7.88 -0.14
N MET A 130 4.82 -7.16 0.98
CA MET A 130 5.82 -6.22 1.51
C MET A 130 6.74 -6.84 2.57
N GLY A 131 6.76 -8.17 2.70
CA GLY A 131 7.59 -8.87 3.69
C GLY A 131 6.95 -9.03 5.07
N GLY A 132 5.65 -8.76 5.19
CA GLY A 132 4.83 -9.07 6.35
C GLY A 132 4.53 -10.56 6.45
N GLY A 133 5.55 -11.35 6.74
CA GLY A 133 5.40 -12.72 7.19
C GLY A 133 4.75 -12.76 8.57
N GLY A 134 3.41 -12.67 8.63
CA GLY A 134 2.63 -13.21 9.74
C GLY A 134 1.85 -12.23 10.61
N ALA A 135 0.68 -11.82 10.12
CA ALA A 135 -0.50 -11.66 10.99
C ALA A 135 -1.03 -13.02 11.53
N GLY A 136 -0.23 -14.09 11.43
CA GLY A 136 -0.43 -15.40 12.04
C GLY A 136 0.55 -15.72 13.19
N LEU A 137 1.43 -14.79 13.61
CA LEU A 137 2.38 -15.03 14.71
C LEU A 137 1.90 -14.54 16.09
N LEU A 138 0.60 -14.27 16.24
CA LEU A 138 -0.07 -14.27 17.57
C LEU A 138 -0.52 -15.69 18.00
N GLY A 139 -0.05 -16.74 17.32
CA GLY A 139 -0.31 -18.15 17.63
C GLY A 139 0.93 -18.99 18.01
N GLY A 140 2.09 -18.39 18.21
CA GLY A 140 3.39 -19.08 18.36
C GLY A 140 4.09 -18.87 19.70
N MET A 141 3.42 -19.15 20.81
CA MET A 141 4.02 -19.24 22.13
C MET A 141 4.92 -20.50 22.23
N MET A 142 6.18 -20.46 21.75
CA MET A 142 7.29 -21.31 22.26
C MET A 142 8.62 -21.15 21.49
N GLY A 143 9.69 -20.90 22.25
CA GLY A 143 11.09 -21.18 21.86
C GLY A 143 11.79 -19.98 21.23
N GLY A 144 12.75 -19.28 21.84
CA GLY A 144 13.65 -19.64 22.92
C GLY A 144 15.05 -19.15 22.50
N GLY A 145 15.60 -18.18 23.23
CA GLY A 145 17.06 -17.93 23.25
C GLY A 145 17.60 -16.76 22.41
N GLY A 146 17.71 -15.59 23.04
CA GLY A 146 18.86 -14.69 23.00
C GLY A 146 19.32 -14.07 21.67
N THR A 147 19.14 -12.76 21.52
CA THR A 147 20.26 -11.79 21.50
C THR A 147 19.73 -10.39 21.82
N SER A 148 20.29 -9.80 22.86
CA SER A 148 20.34 -8.37 23.12
C SER A 148 21.30 -7.70 22.14
N GLY A 149 20.86 -6.69 21.40
CA GLY A 149 21.73 -5.88 20.54
C GLY A 149 21.00 -4.65 19.99
N SER A 150 21.35 -3.49 20.54
CA SER A 150 20.94 -2.14 20.15
C SER A 150 21.13 -1.82 18.66
N HIS A 151 20.09 -1.33 17.97
CA HIS A 151 20.17 -0.49 16.76
C HIS A 151 18.91 0.41 16.80
N GLY A 152 18.97 1.75 16.86
CA GLY A 152 19.83 2.65 16.10
C GLY A 152 19.14 2.92 14.75
N ALA A 153 18.83 4.19 14.49
CA ALA A 153 18.05 4.68 13.35
C ALA A 153 18.39 4.07 11.98
N SER A 154 17.37 4.09 11.11
CA SER A 154 17.46 4.10 9.64
C SER A 154 18.04 2.87 8.93
N GLY A 155 17.26 2.34 7.97
CA GLY A 155 17.75 1.41 6.97
C GLY A 155 17.29 -0.04 7.16
N GLY A 156 15.98 -0.26 7.19
CA GLY A 156 15.40 -1.59 6.97
C GLY A 156 15.56 -2.02 5.51
N SER A 157 16.79 -2.31 5.07
CA SER A 157 17.02 -3.22 3.94
C SER A 157 16.69 -4.65 4.42
N GLY A 158 15.42 -4.90 4.69
CA GLY A 158 14.85 -6.19 5.06
C GLY A 158 14.33 -6.91 3.82
N MET A 159 15.25 -7.58 3.12
CA MET A 159 15.05 -8.74 2.23
C MET A 159 13.63 -8.94 1.63
N MET A 160 13.47 -8.44 0.39
CA MET A 160 12.31 -8.57 -0.52
C MET A 160 11.05 -7.75 -0.18
N GLY A 161 11.22 -6.47 0.16
CA GLY A 161 10.17 -5.49 -0.09
C GLY A 161 9.95 -5.34 -1.59
N ASN A 162 8.75 -5.65 -2.07
CA ASN A 162 8.42 -5.57 -3.49
C ASN A 162 8.34 -4.09 -3.93
N PRO A 163 9.29 -3.58 -4.75
CA PRO A 163 9.34 -2.16 -5.10
C PRO A 163 8.09 -1.69 -5.85
N ILE A 164 7.44 -2.62 -6.57
CA ILE A 164 6.24 -2.36 -7.37
C ILE A 164 5.01 -2.25 -6.46
N ALA A 165 4.91 -3.12 -5.45
CA ALA A 165 3.89 -2.99 -4.41
C ALA A 165 4.00 -1.65 -3.70
N LYS A 166 5.23 -1.26 -3.33
CA LYS A 166 5.49 0.04 -2.76
C LYS A 166 5.05 1.17 -3.68
N ALA A 167 5.42 1.12 -4.96
CA ALA A 167 5.07 2.13 -5.96
C ALA A 167 3.56 2.36 -6.06
N ALA A 168 2.79 1.26 -6.11
CA ALA A 168 1.34 1.31 -6.18
C ALA A 168 0.75 1.98 -4.92
N LEU A 169 1.22 1.59 -3.74
CA LEU A 169 0.73 2.13 -2.46
C LEU A 169 1.11 3.57 -2.23
N SER A 170 2.39 3.91 -2.44
CA SER A 170 2.86 5.27 -2.29
C SER A 170 2.10 6.19 -3.24
N GLY A 171 1.79 5.70 -4.46
CA GLY A 171 0.96 6.41 -5.42
C GLY A 171 -0.47 6.62 -4.95
N ILE A 172 -1.16 5.56 -4.52
CA ILE A 172 -2.53 5.67 -4.00
C ILE A 172 -2.55 6.63 -2.80
N ALA A 173 -1.62 6.45 -1.86
CA ALA A 173 -1.54 7.27 -0.66
C ALA A 173 -1.22 8.74 -0.98
N ALA A 174 -0.32 9.00 -1.93
CA ALA A 174 0.04 10.35 -2.33
C ALA A 174 -1.12 11.06 -3.00
N MET A 175 -1.82 10.38 -3.93
CA MET A 175 -2.97 10.97 -4.62
C MET A 175 -4.13 11.21 -3.66
N ALA A 176 -4.39 10.27 -2.76
CA ALA A 176 -5.35 10.43 -1.67
C ALA A 176 -5.02 11.62 -0.76
N ALA A 177 -3.77 11.71 -0.29
CA ALA A 177 -3.31 12.80 0.56
C ALA A 177 -3.41 14.16 -0.16
N LYS A 178 -3.07 14.21 -1.46
CA LYS A 178 -3.26 15.41 -2.28
C LYS A 178 -4.72 15.83 -2.36
N LYS A 179 -5.67 14.91 -2.52
CA LYS A 179 -7.11 15.23 -2.55
C LYS A 179 -7.60 15.78 -1.21
N MET A 180 -7.21 15.14 -0.11
CA MET A 180 -7.55 15.63 1.24
C MET A 180 -6.94 17.00 1.56
N MET A 181 -5.73 17.29 1.08
CA MET A 181 -5.07 18.58 1.31
C MET A 181 -5.50 19.68 0.34
N GLY A 182 -5.77 19.29 -0.91
CA GLY A 182 -6.01 20.16 -2.06
C GLY A 182 -7.49 20.38 -2.37
N GLY A 183 -8.40 19.73 -1.64
CA GLY A 183 -9.84 19.88 -1.78
C GLY A 183 -10.31 21.33 -1.82
N ARG A 184 -10.52 21.81 -3.05
CA ARG A 184 -11.30 22.99 -3.43
C ARG A 184 -12.00 22.69 -4.74
#